data_AF-A0A4P6Q7V9-F1
#
_entry.id   AF-A0A4P6Q7V9-F1
#
_cell.length_a   1.000
_cell.length_b   1.000
_cell.length_c   1.000
_cell.angle_alpha   90.00
_cell.angle_beta   90.00
_cell.angle_gamma   90.00
#
_symmetry.space_group_name_H-M   'P 1'
#
loop_
_entity.id
_entity.type
_entity.pdbx_description
1 polymer ?
#
loop_
_entity_poly.entity_id
_entity_poly.type
_entity_poly.pdbx_seq_one_letter_code
_entity_poly.pdbx_strand_id
1 'polypeptide(L)'
;MVAAHMGEYTGHAVAMPGMPEWLRLGGAVVLAAVAAVHGVHGAGMHGQRRWWHLGHAVMAAGMAAMYLLPRMDYEPLYGGGLALFAALALATVGAALGLRSREGALNPIWTMSALDYLAMTYMLVDPAVRPAWPGLLLALYLAVAAFGWTVRAFDRLPAFARPAVAGAEPPLPAAPSGTDGGAGPALLSAAPQTDPAQRPRTRVSVALTLALMAAAMAYMLVAM
;
A
#
# COMPACT_ATOMS: atom_id res chain seq x y z
N MET A 1 -24.35 -37.23 -25.90
CA MET A 1 -24.69 -37.17 -24.46
C MET A 1 -23.42 -36.94 -23.63
N VAL A 2 -22.69 -35.83 -23.85
CA VAL A 2 -21.49 -35.44 -23.05
C VAL A 2 -21.36 -33.89 -22.89
N ALA A 3 -22.23 -33.07 -23.49
CA ALA A 3 -22.02 -31.61 -23.56
C ALA A 3 -22.81 -30.76 -22.55
N ALA A 4 -23.44 -31.35 -21.52
CA ALA A 4 -24.44 -30.65 -20.71
C ALA A 4 -24.12 -30.55 -19.19
N HIS A 5 -22.85 -30.66 -18.77
CA HIS A 5 -22.50 -30.65 -17.34
C HIS A 5 -21.36 -29.72 -16.91
N MET A 6 -21.00 -28.73 -17.74
CA MET A 6 -20.08 -27.65 -17.32
C MET A 6 -20.80 -26.31 -17.09
N GLY A 7 -22.08 -26.34 -16.69
CA GLY A 7 -22.92 -25.16 -16.59
C GLY A 7 -23.24 -24.65 -15.18
N GLU A 8 -23.01 -25.43 -14.11
CA GLU A 8 -23.58 -25.12 -12.79
C GLU A 8 -22.55 -25.25 -11.63
N TYR A 9 -21.41 -24.58 -11.77
CA TYR A 9 -20.50 -24.30 -10.64
C TYR A 9 -20.39 -22.80 -10.37
N THR A 10 -21.49 -22.04 -10.54
CA THR A 10 -21.57 -20.63 -10.12
C THR A 10 -22.00 -20.54 -8.66
N GLY A 11 -21.21 -21.14 -7.77
CA GLY A 11 -21.26 -20.87 -6.34
C GLY A 11 -20.74 -19.45 -6.12
N HIS A 12 -21.58 -18.59 -5.56
CA HIS A 12 -21.34 -17.16 -5.42
C HIS A 12 -20.01 -16.86 -4.72
N ALA A 13 -18.95 -16.60 -5.48
CA ALA A 13 -17.80 -15.87 -4.95
C ALA A 13 -18.29 -14.52 -4.37
N VAL A 14 -17.41 -13.74 -3.74
CA VAL A 14 -17.48 -12.29 -3.99
C VAL A 14 -17.18 -12.16 -5.49
N ALA A 15 -18.19 -12.41 -6.31
CA ALA A 15 -18.08 -12.36 -7.74
C ALA A 15 -17.87 -10.88 -8.00
N MET A 16 -16.69 -10.50 -8.50
CA MET A 16 -16.62 -9.35 -9.39
C MET A 16 -17.41 -9.79 -10.63
N PRO A 17 -18.72 -9.53 -10.70
CA PRO A 17 -19.59 -10.24 -11.63
C PRO A 17 -19.16 -9.88 -13.04
N GLY A 18 -18.82 -10.88 -13.84
CA GLY A 18 -18.40 -10.67 -15.23
C GLY A 18 -16.91 -10.48 -15.47
N MET A 19 -16.01 -10.69 -14.50
CA MET A 19 -14.57 -10.77 -14.79
C MET A 19 -14.19 -12.15 -15.34
N PRO A 20 -13.67 -12.25 -16.58
CA PRO A 20 -13.15 -13.50 -17.14
C PRO A 20 -12.09 -14.15 -16.24
N GLU A 21 -12.07 -15.48 -16.19
CA GLU A 21 -11.13 -16.26 -15.35
C GLU A 21 -9.67 -15.93 -15.65
N TRP A 22 -9.30 -15.77 -16.93
CA TRP A 22 -7.94 -15.41 -17.32
C TRP A 22 -7.50 -14.04 -16.78
N LEU A 23 -8.42 -13.07 -16.68
CA LEU A 23 -8.14 -11.77 -16.06
C LEU A 23 -7.96 -11.90 -14.56
N ARG A 24 -8.71 -12.79 -13.90
CA ARG A 24 -8.54 -13.06 -12.48
C ARG A 24 -7.17 -13.66 -12.17
N LEU A 25 -6.79 -14.69 -12.93
CA LEU A 25 -5.48 -15.34 -12.82
C LEU A 25 -4.34 -14.37 -13.14
N GLY A 26 -4.48 -13.60 -14.22
CA GLY A 26 -3.49 -12.58 -14.60
C GLY A 26 -3.32 -11.51 -13.52
N GLY A 27 -4.42 -10.98 -13.00
CA GLY A 27 -4.41 -10.01 -11.91
C GLY A 27 -3.75 -10.54 -10.64
N ALA A 28 -4.06 -11.78 -10.25
CA ALA A 28 -3.45 -12.43 -9.10
C ALA A 28 -1.94 -12.63 -9.26
N VAL A 29 -1.48 -13.10 -10.43
CA VAL A 29 -0.04 -13.28 -10.72
C VAL A 29 0.70 -11.95 -10.65
N VAL A 30 0.13 -10.90 -11.25
CA VAL A 30 0.71 -9.55 -11.24
C VAL A 30 0.81 -9.04 -9.80
N LEU A 31 -0.24 -9.16 -8.99
CA LEU A 31 -0.24 -8.72 -7.60
C LEU A 31 0.70 -9.55 -6.72
N ALA A 32 0.84 -10.85 -6.97
CA ALA A 32 1.83 -11.69 -6.30
C ALA A 32 3.27 -11.24 -6.61
N ALA A 33 3.56 -10.87 -7.87
CA ALA A 33 4.84 -10.31 -8.25
C ALA A 33 5.10 -8.97 -7.56
N VAL A 34 4.09 -8.08 -7.48
CA VAL A 34 4.18 -6.83 -6.72
C VAL A 34 4.47 -7.09 -5.25
N ALA A 35 3.78 -8.06 -4.62
CA ALA A 35 4.02 -8.44 -3.24
C ALA A 35 5.46 -8.89 -3.01
N ALA A 36 6.01 -9.72 -3.90
CA ALA A 36 7.39 -10.16 -3.84
C ALA A 36 8.39 -8.99 -3.97
N VAL A 37 8.17 -8.09 -4.95
CA VAL A 37 9.02 -6.90 -5.16
C VAL A 37 9.04 -6.01 -3.92
N HIS A 38 7.86 -5.69 -3.37
CA HIS A 38 7.76 -4.87 -2.16
C HIS A 38 8.31 -5.57 -0.91
N GLY A 39 8.14 -6.89 -0.80
CA GLY A 39 8.67 -7.70 0.29
C GLY A 39 10.19 -7.70 0.30
N VAL A 40 10.81 -8.01 -0.83
CA VAL A 40 12.28 -8.00 -1.00
C VAL A 40 12.84 -6.60 -0.76
N HIS A 41 12.22 -5.56 -1.33
CA HIS A 41 12.68 -4.19 -1.17
C HIS A 41 12.56 -3.72 0.29
N GLY A 42 11.43 -4.02 0.94
CA GLY A 42 11.20 -3.69 2.34
C GLY A 42 12.16 -4.42 3.29
N ALA A 43 12.52 -5.68 3.00
CA ALA A 43 13.46 -6.46 3.82
C ALA A 43 14.87 -5.85 3.88
N GLY A 44 15.30 -5.17 2.80
CA GLY A 44 16.61 -4.49 2.73
C GLY A 44 16.62 -3.05 3.26
N MET A 45 15.51 -2.55 3.78
CA MET A 45 15.36 -1.16 4.24
C MET A 45 15.36 -1.02 5.76
N HIS A 46 15.49 0.21 6.24
CA HIS A 46 15.35 0.57 7.65
C HIS A 46 14.29 1.67 7.85
N GLY A 47 13.85 1.84 9.09
CA GLY A 47 12.95 2.93 9.48
C GLY A 47 11.53 2.82 8.89
N GLN A 48 10.88 3.97 8.72
CA GLN A 48 9.48 4.07 8.28
C GLN A 48 9.25 3.46 6.89
N ARG A 49 10.21 3.62 5.98
CA ARG A 49 10.12 3.10 4.60
C ARG A 49 10.05 1.58 4.54
N ARG A 50 10.80 0.87 5.41
CA ARG A 50 10.69 -0.60 5.52
C ARG A 50 9.25 -1.03 5.79
N TRP A 51 8.64 -0.45 6.82
CA TRP A 51 7.28 -0.80 7.22
C TRP A 51 6.24 -0.43 6.16
N TRP A 52 6.44 0.70 5.47
CA TRP A 52 5.60 1.09 4.35
C TRP A 52 5.65 0.08 3.20
N HIS A 53 6.85 -0.35 2.78
CA HIS A 53 7.01 -1.36 1.73
C HIS A 53 6.45 -2.72 2.14
N LEU A 54 6.75 -3.19 3.35
CA LEU A 54 6.21 -4.46 3.84
C LEU A 54 4.68 -4.43 3.96
N GLY A 55 4.13 -3.28 4.33
CA GLY A 55 2.69 -3.07 4.36
C GLY A 55 2.03 -3.25 2.99
N HIS A 56 2.61 -2.63 1.96
CA HIS A 56 2.17 -2.81 0.57
C HIS A 56 2.35 -4.25 0.09
N ALA A 57 3.39 -4.96 0.53
CA ALA A 57 3.55 -6.37 0.21
C ALA A 57 2.40 -7.22 0.77
N VAL A 58 2.01 -7.00 2.02
CA VAL A 58 0.86 -7.67 2.66
C VAL A 58 -0.44 -7.33 1.95
N MET A 59 -0.64 -6.06 1.59
CA MET A 59 -1.81 -5.59 0.85
C MET A 59 -1.93 -6.25 -0.52
N ALA A 60 -0.85 -6.25 -1.31
CA ALA A 60 -0.82 -6.90 -2.62
C ALA A 60 -1.10 -8.41 -2.52
N ALA A 61 -0.57 -9.08 -1.48
CA ALA A 61 -0.88 -10.49 -1.22
C ALA A 61 -2.36 -10.70 -0.87
N GLY A 62 -2.95 -9.84 -0.04
CA GLY A 62 -4.38 -9.87 0.28
C GLY A 62 -5.25 -9.67 -0.96
N MET A 63 -4.91 -8.70 -1.82
CA MET A 63 -5.60 -8.49 -3.08
C MET A 63 -5.48 -9.70 -4.01
N ALA A 64 -4.29 -10.28 -4.15
CA ALA A 64 -4.09 -11.48 -4.97
C ALA A 64 -4.97 -12.64 -4.49
N ALA A 65 -5.08 -12.83 -3.16
CA ALA A 65 -5.98 -13.82 -2.57
C ALA A 65 -7.44 -13.53 -2.93
N MET A 66 -7.88 -12.28 -2.91
CA MET A 66 -9.25 -11.91 -3.29
C MET A 66 -9.56 -12.15 -4.78
N TYR A 67 -8.56 -12.07 -5.66
CA TYR A 67 -8.70 -12.45 -7.06
C TYR A 67 -8.87 -13.97 -7.27
N LEU A 68 -8.12 -14.77 -6.50
CA LEU A 68 -8.07 -16.23 -6.65
C LEU A 68 -9.18 -16.95 -5.88
N LEU A 69 -9.44 -16.52 -4.64
CA LEU A 69 -10.19 -17.29 -3.66
C LEU A 69 -11.61 -16.72 -3.50
N PRO A 70 -12.65 -17.38 -4.04
CA PRO A 70 -14.03 -16.94 -3.89
C PRO A 70 -14.45 -16.93 -2.42
N ARG A 71 -15.04 -15.83 -1.94
CA ARG A 71 -15.40 -15.68 -0.53
C ARG A 71 -16.19 -16.83 0.08
N MET A 72 -17.26 -17.30 -0.58
CA MET A 72 -18.15 -18.32 -0.01
C MET A 72 -17.43 -19.63 0.34
N ASP A 73 -16.34 -19.96 -0.35
CA ASP A 73 -15.56 -21.18 -0.08
C ASP A 73 -14.48 -20.95 1.00
N TYR A 74 -14.22 -19.68 1.36
CA TYR A 74 -13.09 -19.27 2.20
C TYR A 74 -13.49 -18.22 3.26
N GLU A 75 -14.71 -18.28 3.79
CA GLU A 75 -15.22 -17.29 4.75
C GLU A 75 -14.28 -17.01 5.96
N PRO A 76 -13.67 -18.03 6.61
CA PRO A 76 -12.74 -17.79 7.71
C PRO A 76 -11.50 -16.99 7.29
N LEU A 77 -11.01 -17.19 6.06
CA LEU A 77 -9.87 -16.45 5.51
C LEU A 77 -10.24 -14.98 5.31
N TYR A 78 -11.44 -14.70 4.80
CA TYR A 78 -11.94 -13.33 4.65
C TYR A 78 -12.16 -12.64 5.99
N GLY A 79 -12.68 -13.37 7.00
CA GLY A 79 -12.79 -12.86 8.38
C GLY A 79 -11.42 -12.55 9.00
N GLY A 80 -10.43 -13.44 8.81
CA GLY A 80 -9.05 -13.21 9.25
C GLY A 80 -8.39 -12.02 8.55
N GLY A 81 -8.60 -11.90 7.22
CA GLY A 81 -8.14 -10.76 6.43
C GLY A 81 -8.76 -9.45 6.90
N LEU A 82 -10.07 -9.43 7.17
CA LEU A 82 -10.77 -8.26 7.69
C LEU A 82 -10.16 -7.80 9.02
N ALA A 83 -9.96 -8.73 9.96
CA ALA A 83 -9.34 -8.42 11.25
C ALA A 83 -7.91 -7.89 11.09
N LEU A 84 -7.10 -8.51 10.21
CA LEU A 84 -5.73 -8.10 9.93
C LEU A 84 -5.69 -6.67 9.37
N PHE A 85 -6.44 -6.39 8.30
CA PHE A 85 -6.40 -5.08 7.66
C PHE A 85 -7.02 -3.99 8.53
N ALA A 86 -8.05 -4.30 9.32
CA ALA A 86 -8.58 -3.37 10.32
C ALA A 86 -7.52 -3.02 11.38
N ALA A 87 -6.79 -4.03 11.89
CA ALA A 87 -5.71 -3.80 12.84
C ALA A 87 -4.57 -2.96 12.24
N LEU A 88 -4.20 -3.22 10.98
CA LEU A 88 -3.19 -2.43 10.26
C LEU A 88 -3.65 -0.99 10.00
N ALA A 89 -4.93 -0.78 9.67
CA ALA A 89 -5.51 0.55 9.54
C ALA A 89 -5.44 1.33 10.87
N LEU A 90 -5.83 0.70 11.98
CA LEU A 90 -5.75 1.32 13.30
C LEU A 90 -4.30 1.62 13.72
N ALA A 91 -3.39 0.67 13.48
CA ALA A 91 -1.96 0.85 13.78
C ALA A 91 -1.35 2.00 12.96
N THR A 92 -1.71 2.14 11.68
CA THR A 92 -1.22 3.23 10.83
C THR A 92 -1.81 4.57 11.18
N VAL A 93 -3.10 4.64 11.57
CA VAL A 93 -3.68 5.86 12.17
C VAL A 93 -2.96 6.24 13.45
N GLY A 94 -2.72 5.27 14.35
CA GLY A 94 -1.96 5.49 15.58
C GLY A 94 -0.54 6.01 15.30
N ALA A 95 0.16 5.43 14.32
CA ALA A 95 1.46 5.89 13.88
C ALA A 95 1.41 7.31 13.30
N ALA A 96 0.42 7.61 12.44
CA ALA A 96 0.25 8.95 11.86
C ALA A 96 0.02 10.02 12.94
N LEU A 97 -0.84 9.74 13.92
CA LEU A 97 -1.14 10.66 15.01
C LEU A 97 0.02 10.80 16.01
N GLY A 98 0.65 9.67 16.36
CA GLY A 98 1.78 9.64 17.29
C GLY A 98 3.05 10.29 16.74
N LEU A 99 3.26 10.23 15.42
CA LEU A 99 4.36 10.93 14.76
C LEU A 99 4.02 12.39 14.48
N ARG A 100 2.75 12.73 14.20
CA ARG A 100 2.32 14.12 14.04
C ARG A 100 2.67 14.98 15.25
N SER A 101 2.48 14.47 16.46
CA SER A 101 2.80 15.21 17.69
C SER A 101 4.30 15.50 17.83
N ARG A 102 5.17 14.70 17.19
CA ARG A 102 6.63 14.85 17.21
C ARG A 102 7.18 15.63 16.01
N GLU A 103 6.57 15.46 14.84
CA GLU A 103 7.03 16.01 13.56
C GLU A 103 6.31 17.33 13.21
N GLY A 104 5.27 17.71 13.95
CA GLY A 104 4.48 18.93 13.75
C GLY A 104 3.54 18.88 12.53
N ALA A 105 3.59 17.83 11.73
CA ALA A 105 2.78 17.63 10.53
C ALA A 105 2.37 16.15 10.36
N LEU A 106 1.28 15.90 9.62
CA LEU A 106 0.92 14.54 9.22
C LEU A 106 1.86 14.07 8.12
N ASN A 107 2.48 12.92 8.36
CA ASN A 107 3.35 12.30 7.39
C ASN A 107 2.53 11.57 6.30
N PRO A 108 2.67 11.97 5.01
CA PRO A 108 1.89 11.40 3.91
C PRO A 108 1.99 9.88 3.78
N ILE A 109 3.13 9.28 4.16
CA ILE A 109 3.32 7.82 4.13
C ILE A 109 2.25 7.13 4.96
N TRP A 110 2.07 7.57 6.21
CA TRP A 110 1.15 6.94 7.15
C TRP A 110 -0.30 7.29 6.84
N THR A 111 -0.56 8.52 6.39
CA THR A 111 -1.92 8.95 6.01
C THR A 111 -2.44 8.16 4.80
N MET A 112 -1.63 8.02 3.74
CA MET A 112 -2.04 7.24 2.57
C MET A 112 -2.17 5.75 2.92
N SER A 113 -1.23 5.18 3.66
CA SER A 113 -1.31 3.78 4.09
C SER A 113 -2.57 3.47 4.91
N ALA A 114 -2.97 4.40 5.79
CA ALA A 114 -4.20 4.25 6.56
C ALA A 114 -5.45 4.21 5.66
N LEU A 115 -5.50 5.05 4.63
CA LEU A 115 -6.59 5.05 3.65
C LEU A 115 -6.59 3.78 2.80
N ASP A 116 -5.42 3.31 2.38
CA ASP A 116 -5.28 2.08 1.61
C ASP A 116 -5.72 0.85 2.45
N TYR A 117 -5.32 0.77 3.72
CA TYR A 117 -5.78 -0.30 4.62
C TYR A 117 -7.27 -0.20 4.96
N LEU A 118 -7.81 1.02 5.07
CA LEU A 118 -9.24 1.22 5.24
C LEU A 118 -10.00 0.71 4.01
N ALA A 119 -9.49 0.96 2.80
CA ALA A 119 -10.06 0.43 1.58
C ALA A 119 -10.03 -1.10 1.53
N MET A 120 -8.89 -1.73 1.87
CA MET A 120 -8.81 -3.19 2.01
C MET A 120 -9.80 -3.75 3.03
N THR A 121 -9.90 -3.10 4.19
CA THR A 121 -10.84 -3.49 5.25
C THR A 121 -12.28 -3.45 4.70
N TYR A 122 -12.64 -2.35 4.04
CA TYR A 122 -13.97 -2.16 3.48
C TYR A 122 -14.30 -3.17 2.35
N MET A 123 -13.33 -3.51 1.50
CA MET A 123 -13.51 -4.56 0.49
C MET A 123 -13.81 -5.94 1.09
N LEU A 124 -13.35 -6.20 2.32
CA LEU A 124 -13.55 -7.45 3.06
C LEU A 124 -14.78 -7.44 3.97
N VAL A 125 -15.48 -6.31 4.11
CA VAL A 125 -16.80 -6.27 4.79
C VAL A 125 -17.81 -7.09 4.00
N ASP A 126 -18.69 -7.78 4.72
CA ASP A 126 -19.78 -8.56 4.14
C ASP A 126 -20.61 -7.68 3.16
N PRO A 127 -20.77 -8.09 1.89
CA PRO A 127 -21.54 -7.36 0.89
C PRO A 127 -22.98 -7.04 1.34
N ALA A 128 -23.61 -7.88 2.18
CA ALA A 128 -24.99 -7.70 2.62
C ALA A 128 -25.21 -6.44 3.48
N VAL A 129 -24.16 -5.96 4.16
CA VAL A 129 -24.22 -4.80 5.07
C VAL A 129 -23.36 -3.63 4.61
N ARG A 130 -22.73 -3.74 3.44
CA ARG A 130 -21.79 -2.76 2.92
C ARG A 130 -22.51 -1.69 2.10
N PRO A 131 -22.67 -0.44 2.59
CA PRO A 131 -23.31 0.63 1.80
C PRO A 131 -22.40 0.99 0.62
N ALA A 132 -22.93 1.30 -0.57
CA ALA A 132 -22.11 1.52 -1.77
C ALA A 132 -21.31 2.84 -1.79
N TRP A 133 -21.81 3.90 -1.16
CA TRP A 133 -21.22 5.24 -1.27
C TRP A 133 -19.78 5.37 -0.74
N PRO A 134 -19.35 4.72 0.37
CA PRO A 134 -17.95 4.77 0.79
C PRO A 134 -17.05 4.06 -0.22
N GLY A 135 -17.53 2.98 -0.85
CA GLY A 135 -16.79 2.26 -1.88
C GLY A 135 -16.47 3.14 -3.08
N LEU A 136 -17.43 3.96 -3.54
CA LEU A 136 -17.24 4.93 -4.61
C LEU A 136 -16.25 6.03 -4.24
N LEU A 137 -16.30 6.56 -3.01
CA LEU A 137 -15.35 7.57 -2.54
C LEU A 137 -13.92 7.01 -2.45
N LEU A 138 -13.78 5.78 -1.93
CA LEU A 138 -12.49 5.09 -1.86
C LEU A 138 -11.97 4.76 -3.26
N ALA A 139 -12.82 4.34 -4.18
CA ALA A 139 -12.45 4.08 -5.58
C ALA A 139 -11.96 5.36 -6.27
N LEU A 140 -12.65 6.49 -6.07
CA LEU A 140 -12.22 7.79 -6.60
C LEU A 140 -10.86 8.21 -6.01
N TYR A 141 -10.70 8.08 -4.69
CA TYR A 141 -9.43 8.34 -4.02
C TYR A 141 -8.30 7.50 -4.62
N LEU A 142 -8.50 6.19 -4.78
CA LEU A 142 -7.51 5.26 -5.33
C LEU A 142 -7.22 5.52 -6.79
N ALA A 143 -8.21 5.94 -7.59
CA ALA A 143 -7.99 6.36 -8.97
C ALA A 143 -7.10 7.61 -9.05
N VAL A 144 -7.33 8.59 -8.18
CA VAL A 144 -6.47 9.78 -8.06
C VAL A 144 -5.06 9.38 -7.59
N ALA A 145 -4.95 8.45 -6.64
CA ALA A 145 -3.66 7.94 -6.19
C ALA A 145 -2.91 7.21 -7.32
N ALA A 146 -3.58 6.34 -8.08
CA ALA A 146 -3.01 5.64 -9.22
C ALA A 146 -2.47 6.63 -10.27
N PHE A 147 -3.25 7.66 -10.59
CA PHE A 147 -2.82 8.74 -11.49
C PHE A 147 -1.61 9.48 -10.91
N GLY A 148 -1.67 9.87 -9.64
CA GLY A 148 -0.58 10.57 -8.95
C GLY A 148 0.74 9.80 -8.94
N TRP A 149 0.70 8.48 -8.75
CA TRP A 149 1.88 7.61 -8.85
C TRP A 149 2.39 7.50 -10.29
N THR A 150 1.49 7.38 -11.26
CA THR A 150 1.84 7.30 -12.69
C THR A 150 2.56 8.55 -13.18
N VAL A 151 2.07 9.74 -12.82
CA VAL A 151 2.70 11.02 -13.18
C VAL A 151 3.80 11.46 -12.19
N ARG A 152 4.10 10.60 -11.20
CA ARG A 152 5.12 10.83 -10.16
C ARG A 152 4.90 12.12 -9.36
N ALA A 153 3.64 12.52 -9.16
CA ALA A 153 3.29 13.70 -8.38
C ALA A 153 3.80 13.60 -6.93
N PHE A 154 3.76 12.39 -6.35
CA PHE A 154 4.17 12.14 -4.97
C PHE A 154 5.68 12.20 -4.74
N ASP A 155 6.52 12.07 -5.78
CA ASP A 155 7.97 12.21 -5.66
C ASP A 155 8.42 13.61 -5.22
N ARG A 156 7.53 14.61 -5.34
CA ARG A 156 7.77 15.98 -4.89
C ARG A 156 7.56 16.16 -3.39
N LEU A 157 6.90 15.22 -2.72
CA LEU A 157 6.66 15.32 -1.29
C LEU A 157 7.93 14.93 -0.51
N PRO A 158 8.38 15.73 0.48
CA PRO A 158 9.60 15.47 1.23
C PRO A 158 9.69 14.07 1.84
N ALA A 159 8.55 13.54 2.31
CA ALA A 159 8.43 12.20 2.87
C ALA A 159 8.84 11.09 1.88
N PHE A 160 8.59 11.28 0.59
CA PHE A 160 8.96 10.32 -0.46
C PHE A 160 10.30 10.68 -1.12
N ALA A 161 10.66 11.97 -1.21
CA ALA A 161 11.81 12.49 -1.95
C ALA A 161 13.18 12.28 -1.28
N ARG A 162 13.30 12.48 0.05
CA ARG A 162 14.61 12.56 0.72
C ARG A 162 15.08 11.19 1.25
N PRO A 163 16.31 10.76 0.91
CA PRO A 163 17.03 9.80 1.74
C PRO A 163 17.24 10.44 3.10
N ALA A 164 16.81 9.77 4.17
CA ALA A 164 17.04 10.26 5.51
C ALA A 164 18.55 10.28 5.80
N VAL A 165 19.02 11.35 6.41
CA VAL A 165 20.42 11.48 6.85
C VAL A 165 20.49 10.89 8.25
N ALA A 166 21.24 9.79 8.44
CA ALA A 166 21.60 9.33 9.77
C ALA A 166 22.40 10.42 10.50
N GLY A 167 22.17 10.50 11.81
CA GLY A 167 22.64 11.58 12.69
C GLY A 167 24.06 12.03 12.42
N ALA A 168 24.25 13.34 12.50
CA ALA A 168 25.55 13.91 12.78
C ALA A 168 26.13 13.16 13.98
N GLU A 169 27.23 12.46 13.74
CA GLU A 169 28.20 12.13 14.78
C GLU A 169 28.36 13.38 15.66
N PRO A 170 28.29 13.28 17.00
CA PRO A 170 28.43 14.46 17.85
C PRO A 170 29.72 15.17 17.44
N PRO A 171 29.67 16.46 17.07
CA PRO A 171 30.90 17.16 16.75
C PRO A 171 31.79 17.04 17.98
N LEU A 172 32.98 16.49 17.79
CA LEU A 172 34.13 16.83 18.65
C LEU A 172 34.03 18.34 18.94
N PRO A 173 34.16 18.78 20.20
CA PRO A 173 33.87 20.16 20.57
C PRO A 173 34.71 21.13 19.74
N ALA A 174 34.08 21.68 18.70
CA ALA A 174 34.63 22.71 17.85
C ALA A 174 34.12 24.05 18.37
N ALA A 175 35.06 24.98 18.52
CA ALA A 175 34.95 26.27 19.17
C ALA A 175 33.68 27.08 18.80
N PRO A 176 33.18 27.93 19.72
CA PRO A 176 31.96 28.70 19.51
C PRO A 176 32.15 29.68 18.36
N SER A 177 31.45 29.44 17.26
CA SER A 177 31.21 30.44 16.22
C SER A 177 29.72 30.40 15.88
N GLY A 178 29.03 31.47 16.31
CA GLY A 178 27.60 31.62 16.16
C GLY A 178 27.20 31.83 14.71
N THR A 179 26.11 31.18 14.32
CA THR A 179 25.07 31.71 13.43
C THR A 179 23.85 30.82 13.58
N ASP A 180 22.73 31.40 14.02
CA ASP A 180 21.43 30.75 14.15
C ASP A 180 20.85 30.46 12.76
N GLY A 181 21.05 29.23 12.29
CA GLY A 181 20.36 28.67 11.13
C GLY A 181 19.38 27.60 11.60
N GLY A 182 18.09 27.91 11.64
CA GLY A 182 17.03 27.03 12.11
C GLY A 182 17.03 25.67 11.41
N ALA A 183 17.48 24.64 12.13
CA ALA A 183 17.37 23.25 11.71
C ALA A 183 15.88 22.85 11.75
N GLY A 184 15.27 22.65 10.57
CA GLY A 184 13.96 22.02 10.46
C GLY A 184 13.94 20.61 11.06
N PRO A 185 12.77 20.07 11.41
CA PRO A 185 12.67 18.79 12.13
C PRO A 185 13.40 17.68 11.38
N ALA A 186 14.39 17.09 12.05
CA ALA A 186 15.19 15.99 11.56
C ALA A 186 14.33 14.73 11.47
N LEU A 187 13.94 14.34 10.26
CA LEU A 187 13.30 13.05 10.02
C LEU A 187 14.31 11.94 10.31
N LEU A 188 14.06 11.20 11.38
CA LEU A 188 14.87 10.09 11.84
C LEU A 188 15.00 9.00 10.75
N SER A 189 16.25 8.64 10.44
CA SER A 189 16.71 7.31 10.00
C SER A 189 16.87 7.02 8.50
N ALA A 190 18.11 7.05 8.00
CA ALA A 190 18.68 6.02 7.11
C ALA A 190 20.22 6.13 6.96
N ALA A 191 20.88 4.97 6.84
CA ALA A 191 22.30 4.83 6.47
C ALA A 191 22.50 4.99 4.94
N PRO A 192 23.74 5.24 4.46
CA PRO A 192 24.00 5.37 3.03
C PRO A 192 23.84 4.03 2.33
N GLN A 193 23.02 3.97 1.27
CA GLN A 193 22.98 2.83 0.35
C GLN A 193 23.44 3.19 -1.07
N THR A 194 24.12 2.18 -1.61
CA THR A 194 25.08 2.06 -2.70
C THR A 194 24.51 2.27 -4.11
N ASP A 195 25.43 2.65 -5.01
CA ASP A 195 25.32 2.82 -6.47
C ASP A 195 24.30 3.87 -7.00
N PRO A 196 24.75 5.05 -7.48
CA PRO A 196 23.88 6.07 -8.05
C PRO A 196 23.10 5.59 -9.30
N ALA A 197 23.57 4.57 -10.02
CA ALA A 197 22.92 4.07 -11.22
C ALA A 197 21.66 3.21 -10.95
N GLN A 198 21.53 2.60 -9.77
CA GLN A 198 20.36 1.79 -9.41
C GLN A 198 19.17 2.62 -8.90
N ARG A 199 19.41 3.84 -8.40
CA ARG A 199 18.37 4.71 -7.81
C ARG A 199 17.23 5.10 -8.75
N PRO A 200 17.46 5.44 -10.04
CA PRO A 200 16.37 5.86 -10.91
C PRO A 200 15.43 4.71 -11.27
N ARG A 201 15.98 3.51 -11.51
CA ARG A 201 15.22 2.33 -11.94
C ARG A 201 14.32 1.79 -10.83
N THR A 202 14.83 1.69 -9.61
CA THR A 202 14.04 1.22 -8.46
C THR A 202 12.89 2.18 -8.13
N ARG A 203 13.10 3.49 -8.24
CA ARG A 203 12.04 4.49 -8.04
C ARG A 203 10.92 4.38 -9.07
N VAL A 204 11.25 4.22 -10.35
CA VAL A 204 10.23 4.03 -11.41
C VAL A 204 9.47 2.73 -11.20
N SER A 205 10.17 1.64 -10.87
CA SER A 205 9.53 0.36 -10.57
C SER A 205 8.53 0.47 -9.42
N VAL A 206 8.92 1.10 -8.31
CA VAL A 206 8.05 1.26 -7.12
C VAL A 206 6.84 2.13 -7.42
N ALA A 207 7.01 3.25 -8.14
CA ALA A 207 5.88 4.12 -8.50
C ALA A 207 4.87 3.37 -9.38
N LEU A 208 5.33 2.58 -10.34
CA LEU A 208 4.47 1.79 -11.21
C LEU A 208 3.74 0.67 -10.43
N THR A 209 4.42 -0.03 -9.51
CA THR A 209 3.77 -1.06 -8.71
C THR A 209 2.72 -0.48 -7.76
N LEU A 210 2.96 0.70 -7.18
CA LEU A 210 1.97 1.41 -6.37
C LEU A 210 0.78 1.92 -7.21
N ALA A 211 1.04 2.45 -8.40
CA ALA A 211 -0.02 2.86 -9.32
C ALA A 211 -0.91 1.67 -9.70
N LEU A 212 -0.29 0.52 -10.00
CA LEU A 212 -0.97 -0.72 -10.34
C LEU A 212 -1.81 -1.26 -9.19
N MET A 213 -1.27 -1.26 -7.97
CA MET A 213 -2.03 -1.65 -6.77
C MET A 213 -3.25 -0.75 -6.57
N ALA A 214 -3.06 0.57 -6.61
CA ALA A 214 -4.14 1.53 -6.44
C ALA A 214 -5.22 1.37 -7.52
N ALA A 215 -4.82 1.16 -8.79
CA ALA A 215 -5.75 0.91 -9.89
C ALA A 215 -6.52 -0.41 -9.70
N ALA A 216 -5.84 -1.49 -9.29
CA ALA A 216 -6.48 -2.76 -9.03
C ALA A 216 -7.46 -2.68 -7.85
N MET A 217 -7.12 -1.95 -6.78
CA MET A 217 -8.03 -1.68 -5.67
C MET A 217 -9.24 -0.86 -6.11
N ALA A 218 -9.04 0.21 -6.89
CA ALA A 218 -10.14 1.00 -7.43
C ALA A 218 -11.09 0.14 -8.28
N TYR A 219 -10.54 -0.71 -9.15
CA TYR A 219 -11.32 -1.65 -9.96
C TYR A 219 -12.12 -2.62 -9.08
N MET A 220 -11.49 -3.23 -8.08
CA MET A 220 -12.18 -4.16 -7.17
C MET A 220 -13.33 -3.49 -6.43
N LEU A 221 -13.18 -2.24 -5.97
CA LEU A 221 -14.27 -1.50 -5.32
C LEU A 221 -15.43 -1.18 -6.26
N VAL A 222 -15.15 -0.90 -7.53
CA VAL A 222 -16.19 -0.61 -8.53
C VAL A 222 -16.91 -1.88 -8.98
N ALA A 223 -16.20 -3.01 -9.01
CA ALA A 223 -16.74 -4.30 -9.44
C ALA A 223 -17.53 -5.04 -8.34
N MET A 224 -17.55 -4.50 -7.12
CA MET A 224 -18.11 -5.08 -5.90
C MET A 224 -19.51 -4.56 -5.57
#